data_AF-A0A2M6XXA6-F1
#
_entry.id   AF-A0A2M6XXA6-F1
#
_cell.length_a   1.000
_cell.length_b   1.000
_cell.length_c   1.000
_cell.angle_alpha   90.00
_cell.angle_beta   90.00
_cell.angle_gamma   90.00
#
_symmetry.space_group_name_H-M   'P 1'
#
loop_
_entity.id
_entity.type
_entity.pdbx_description
1 polymer ?
#
loop_
_entity_poly.entity_id
_entity_poly.type
_entity_poly.pdbx_seq_one_letter_code
_entity_poly.pdbx_strand_id
1 'polypeptide(L)'
;GRPTDVPWGMVFPQVDQLPRHPSQLYEFGLEGVALFMLLWWYSAKPRAVGAVSGLFLIGYGSFRFLGEFTRQPDDGIFGLMTFGVSMGQWLSLPMVLAGVWLMLRPQGKPAT
;
A
#
# COMPACT_ATOMS: atom_id res chain seq x y z
N GLY A 1 -9.51 1.46 11.98
CA GLY A 1 -9.96 2.14 10.75
C GLY A 1 -10.97 3.24 11.06
N ARG A 2 -11.36 4.00 10.04
CA ARG A 2 -12.44 5.01 10.12
C ARG A 2 -13.76 4.36 10.53
N PRO A 3 -14.62 5.06 11.30
CA PRO A 3 -16.02 4.69 11.47
C PRO A 3 -16.68 4.51 10.11
N THR A 4 -17.52 3.50 9.98
CA THR A 4 -18.09 3.11 8.69
C THR A 4 -19.42 2.44 8.85
N ASP A 5 -20.29 2.64 7.86
CA ASP A 5 -21.60 2.02 7.78
C ASP A 5 -21.60 0.78 6.86
N VAL A 6 -20.42 0.33 6.41
CA VAL A 6 -20.32 -0.86 5.56
C VAL A 6 -20.72 -2.12 6.33
N PRO A 7 -21.34 -3.12 5.65
CA PRO A 7 -21.88 -4.29 6.33
C PRO A 7 -20.80 -5.23 6.93
N TRP A 8 -19.53 -5.05 6.57
CA TRP A 8 -18.38 -5.77 7.13
C TRP A 8 -17.54 -4.92 8.11
N GLY A 9 -18.11 -3.82 8.61
CA GLY A 9 -17.51 -3.06 9.71
C GLY A 9 -17.37 -3.93 10.96
N MET A 10 -16.23 -3.82 11.65
CA MET A 10 -15.98 -4.51 12.91
C MET A 10 -15.98 -3.51 14.06
N VAL A 11 -16.65 -3.87 15.15
CA VAL A 11 -16.58 -3.15 16.42
C VAL A 11 -15.33 -3.60 17.15
N PHE A 12 -14.51 -2.64 17.59
CA PHE A 12 -13.29 -2.91 18.35
C PHE A 12 -13.52 -2.48 19.81
N PRO A 13 -13.90 -3.40 20.73
CA PRO A 13 -14.38 -3.05 22.07
C PRO A 13 -13.38 -2.26 22.93
N GLN A 14 -12.08 -2.36 22.61
CA GLN A 14 -11.00 -1.65 23.29
C GLN A 14 -10.82 -0.20 22.81
N VAL A 15 -11.48 0.20 21.72
CA VAL A 15 -11.41 1.54 21.13
C VAL A 15 -12.74 2.27 21.33
N ASP A 16 -13.83 1.72 20.79
CA ASP A 16 -15.20 2.24 20.96
C ASP A 16 -16.25 1.19 20.55
N GLN A 17 -17.53 1.56 20.68
CA GLN A 17 -18.68 0.74 20.29
C GLN A 17 -19.15 1.02 18.84
N LEU A 18 -18.33 1.70 18.03
CA LEU A 18 -18.70 2.06 16.66
C LEU A 18 -18.16 1.03 15.66
N PRO A 19 -18.94 0.67 14.62
CA PRO A 19 -18.44 -0.13 13.52
C PRO A 19 -17.33 0.65 12.78
N ARG A 20 -16.17 0.02 12.63
CA ARG A 20 -14.99 0.61 11.97
C ARG A 20 -14.47 -0.30 10.88
N HIS A 21 -13.85 0.31 9.86
CA HIS A 21 -13.15 -0.46 8.85
C HIS A 21 -12.02 -1.31 9.49
N PRO A 22 -11.99 -2.62 9.25
CA PRO A 22 -10.91 -3.49 9.71
C PRO A 22 -9.66 -3.31 8.86
N SER A 23 -9.04 -2.14 8.95
CA SER A 23 -7.87 -1.74 8.15
C SER A 23 -6.71 -2.73 8.26
N GLN A 24 -6.56 -3.42 9.40
CA GLN A 24 -5.57 -4.48 9.59
C GLN A 24 -5.78 -5.66 8.63
N LEU A 25 -7.03 -6.05 8.35
CA LEU A 25 -7.32 -7.11 7.39
C LEU A 25 -7.06 -6.66 5.95
N TYR A 26 -7.31 -5.39 5.65
CA TYR A 26 -6.96 -4.84 4.34
C TYR A 26 -5.45 -4.77 4.15
N GLU A 27 -4.70 -4.36 5.16
CA GLU A 27 -3.23 -4.34 5.13
C GLU A 27 -2.67 -5.75 4.98
N PHE A 28 -3.14 -6.70 5.77
CA PHE A 28 -2.76 -8.10 5.64
C PHE A 28 -3.10 -8.66 4.25
N GLY A 29 -4.31 -8.40 3.76
CA GLY A 29 -4.78 -8.90 2.47
C GLY A 29 -4.07 -8.27 1.28
N LEU A 30 -3.84 -6.95 1.30
CA LEU A 30 -3.23 -6.20 0.20
C LEU A 30 -1.69 -6.24 0.28
N GLU A 31 -1.11 -5.72 1.37
CA GLU A 31 0.35 -5.61 1.52
C GLU A 31 1.02 -6.96 1.81
N GLY A 32 0.32 -7.89 2.45
CA GLY A 32 0.81 -9.24 2.69
C GLY A 32 0.50 -10.18 1.53
N VAL A 33 -0.75 -10.64 1.49
CA VAL A 33 -1.17 -11.78 0.67
C VAL A 33 -1.17 -11.44 -0.84
N ALA A 34 -1.80 -10.34 -1.24
CA ALA A 34 -1.90 -9.94 -2.64
C ALA A 34 -0.54 -9.52 -3.21
N LEU A 35 0.24 -8.72 -2.46
CA LEU A 35 1.59 -8.32 -2.88
C LEU A 35 2.52 -9.54 -3.02
N PHE A 36 2.45 -10.48 -2.08
CA PHE A 36 3.22 -11.72 -2.16
C PHE A 36 2.84 -12.53 -3.41
N MET A 37 1.55 -12.76 -3.66
CA MET A 37 1.09 -13.49 -4.85
C MET A 37 1.51 -12.80 -6.15
N LEU A 38 1.41 -11.46 -6.21
CA LEU A 38 1.83 -10.68 -7.36
C LEU A 38 3.32 -10.86 -7.66
N LEU A 39 4.16 -10.77 -6.63
CA LEU A 39 5.61 -10.89 -6.78
C LEU A 39 6.01 -12.33 -7.08
N TRP A 40 5.41 -13.31 -6.42
CA TRP A 40 5.64 -14.73 -6.67
C TRP A 40 5.33 -15.10 -8.12
N TRP A 41 4.16 -14.67 -8.62
CA TRP A 41 3.78 -14.90 -10.00
C TRP A 41 4.71 -14.20 -10.99
N TYR A 42 5.11 -12.96 -10.69
CA TYR A 42 5.98 -12.19 -11.58
C TYR A 42 7.43 -12.69 -11.62
N SER A 43 7.94 -13.19 -10.48
CA SER A 43 9.30 -13.74 -10.32
C SER A 43 9.43 -15.18 -10.83
N ALA A 44 8.31 -15.86 -11.14
CA ALA A 44 8.31 -17.22 -11.68
C ALA A 44 9.00 -17.36 -13.07
N LYS A 45 9.34 -16.25 -13.72
CA LYS A 45 10.13 -16.21 -14.96
C LYS A 45 11.40 -15.39 -14.74
N PRO A 46 12.52 -15.69 -15.43
CA PRO A 46 13.71 -14.86 -15.37
C PRO A 46 13.37 -13.42 -15.78
N ARG A 47 13.61 -12.47 -14.87
CA ARG A 47 13.41 -11.04 -15.11
C ARG A 47 14.75 -10.33 -15.06
N ALA A 48 14.84 -9.24 -15.80
CA ALA A 48 16.03 -8.42 -15.78
C ALA A 48 16.20 -7.72 -14.41
N VAL A 49 17.44 -7.32 -14.12
CA VAL A 49 17.86 -6.94 -12.77
C VAL A 49 17.12 -5.68 -12.31
N GLY A 50 16.38 -5.80 -11.20
CA GLY A 50 15.59 -4.72 -10.61
C GLY A 50 14.10 -4.73 -10.98
N ALA A 51 13.65 -5.58 -11.91
CA ALA A 51 12.24 -5.67 -12.29
C ALA A 51 11.32 -6.08 -11.11
N VAL A 52 11.74 -7.06 -10.30
CA VAL A 52 10.95 -7.54 -9.15
C VAL A 52 10.90 -6.49 -8.05
N SER A 53 12.02 -5.80 -7.79
CA SER A 53 12.07 -4.68 -6.83
C SER A 53 11.22 -3.49 -7.28
N GLY A 54 11.21 -3.18 -8.59
CA GLY A 54 10.33 -2.15 -9.16
C GLY A 54 8.86 -2.49 -8.97
N LEU A 55 8.48 -3.73 -9.24
CA LEU A 55 7.11 -4.20 -9.01
C LEU A 55 6.72 -4.17 -7.53
N PHE A 56 7.63 -4.54 -6.62
CA PHE A 56 7.40 -4.42 -5.18
C PHE A 56 7.12 -2.97 -4.77
N LEU A 57 7.93 -2.02 -5.23
CA LEU A 57 7.76 -0.60 -4.91
C LEU A 57 6.43 -0.02 -5.44
N ILE A 58 6.06 -0.38 -6.67
CA ILE A 58 4.79 0.03 -7.27
C ILE A 58 3.62 -0.58 -6.51
N GLY A 59 3.65 -1.90 -6.27
CA GLY A 59 2.56 -2.62 -5.61
C GLY A 59 2.37 -2.15 -4.16
N TYR A 60 3.46 -2.09 -3.40
CA TYR A 60 3.43 -1.61 -2.02
C TYR A 60 2.96 -0.16 -1.92
N GLY A 61 3.51 0.75 -2.74
CA GLY A 61 3.08 2.14 -2.76
C GLY A 61 1.59 2.29 -3.09
N SER A 62 1.10 1.52 -4.06
CA SER A 62 -0.32 1.55 -4.45
C SER A 62 -1.24 1.02 -3.34
N PHE A 63 -0.89 -0.10 -2.70
CA PHE A 63 -1.67 -0.65 -1.60
C PHE A 63 -1.66 0.23 -0.36
N ARG A 64 -0.51 0.85 -0.05
CA ARG A 64 -0.40 1.81 1.05
C ARG A 64 -1.26 3.05 0.79
N PHE A 65 -1.27 3.55 -0.45
CA PHE A 65 -2.15 4.65 -0.84
C PHE A 65 -3.63 4.30 -0.66
N LEU A 66 -4.03 3.07 -1.04
CA LEU A 66 -5.42 2.59 -0.89
C LEU A 66 -5.81 2.35 0.58
N GLY A 67 -4.94 1.71 1.36
CA GLY A 67 -5.20 1.40 2.78
C GLY A 67 -5.42 2.65 3.62
N GLU A 68 -4.71 3.71 3.30
CA GLU A 68 -4.79 5.01 3.96
C GLU A 68 -6.18 5.68 3.88
N PHE A 69 -6.95 5.42 2.82
CA PHE A 69 -8.36 5.89 2.75
C PHE A 69 -9.25 5.24 3.82
N THR A 70 -8.89 4.04 4.27
CA THR A 70 -9.65 3.28 5.28
C THR A 70 -9.17 3.56 6.71
N ARG A 71 -8.01 4.20 6.89
CA ARG A 71 -7.45 4.60 8.19
C ARG A 71 -7.92 5.99 8.57
N GLN A 72 -8.28 6.19 9.83
CA GLN A 72 -8.68 7.51 10.33
C GLN A 72 -7.54 8.50 10.05
N PRO A 73 -7.80 9.68 9.46
CA PRO A 73 -6.76 10.69 9.41
C PRO A 73 -6.47 11.04 10.86
N ASP A 74 -5.21 10.90 11.29
CA ASP A 74 -4.82 11.35 12.62
C ASP A 74 -5.00 12.87 12.68
N ASP A 75 -6.01 13.33 13.40
CA ASP A 75 -6.26 14.75 13.73
C ASP A 75 -5.23 15.27 14.76
N GLY A 76 -3.93 15.02 14.55
CA GLY A 76 -2.85 15.41 15.47
C GLY A 76 -1.79 16.30 14.81
N ILE A 77 -1.59 17.51 15.36
CA ILE A 77 -0.56 18.58 15.17
C ILE A 77 -0.21 19.00 13.72
N PHE A 78 -0.17 18.09 12.77
CA PHE A 78 -0.06 18.30 11.33
C PHE A 78 -1.43 18.17 10.63
N GLY A 79 -2.52 18.39 11.37
CA GLY A 79 -3.93 18.21 10.96
C GLY A 79 -4.44 19.16 9.86
N LEU A 80 -3.55 19.86 9.15
CA LEU A 80 -3.88 20.64 7.97
C LEU A 80 -2.87 20.32 6.87
N MET A 81 -3.30 19.42 5.99
CA MET A 81 -3.29 19.64 4.55
C MET A 81 -2.11 20.44 3.99
N THR A 82 -1.08 19.73 3.55
CA THR A 82 -0.44 20.14 2.28
C THR A 82 -1.25 19.45 1.17
N PHE A 83 -2.35 20.10 0.74
CA PHE A 83 -3.25 19.70 -0.38
C PHE A 83 -4.26 18.55 -0.19
N GLY A 84 -4.67 18.19 1.04
CA GLY A 84 -5.67 17.12 1.22
C GLY A 84 -5.12 15.70 1.01
N VAL A 85 -3.80 15.56 1.07
CA VAL A 85 -3.05 14.31 0.92
C VAL A 85 -2.44 13.92 2.27
N SER A 86 -2.68 12.70 2.74
CA SER A 86 -2.13 12.25 4.03
C SER A 86 -0.63 11.88 3.93
N MET A 87 0.05 11.75 5.05
CA MET A 87 1.48 11.37 5.09
C MET A 87 1.75 10.02 4.42
N GLY A 88 0.84 9.06 4.56
CA GLY A 88 0.91 7.76 3.89
C GLY A 88 0.89 7.89 2.37
N GLN A 89 0.07 8.81 1.84
CA GLN A 89 -0.02 9.08 0.41
C GLN A 89 1.23 9.80 -0.10
N TRP A 90 1.75 10.78 0.64
CA TRP A 90 3.02 11.45 0.31
C TRP A 90 4.22 10.50 0.25
N LEU A 91 4.26 9.48 1.12
CA LEU A 91 5.31 8.46 1.09
C LEU A 91 5.10 7.42 -0.01
N SER A 92 3.85 7.10 -0.37
CA SER A 92 3.58 6.15 -1.44
C SER A 92 3.98 6.67 -2.84
N LEU A 93 3.80 7.97 -3.10
CA LEU A 93 4.09 8.57 -4.40
C LEU A 93 5.55 8.38 -4.86
N PRO A 94 6.58 8.75 -4.07
CA PRO A 94 7.97 8.56 -4.45
C PRO A 94 8.33 7.08 -4.57
N MET A 95 7.69 6.19 -3.80
CA MET A 95 7.90 4.74 -3.95
C MET A 95 7.39 4.24 -5.30
N VAL A 96 6.17 4.62 -5.70
CA VAL A 96 5.62 4.25 -7.01
C VAL A 96 6.49 4.81 -8.13
N LEU A 97 6.90 6.09 -8.05
CA LEU A 97 7.78 6.72 -9.03
C LEU A 97 9.13 6.02 -9.13
N ALA A 98 9.75 5.67 -8.00
CA ALA A 98 11.01 4.93 -7.96
C ALA A 98 10.86 3.53 -8.56
N GLY A 99 9.74 2.86 -8.31
CA GLY A 99 9.44 1.55 -8.88
C GLY A 99 9.24 1.59 -10.39
N VAL A 100 8.50 2.59 -10.89
CA VAL A 100 8.34 2.83 -12.34
C VAL A 100 9.68 3.11 -12.99
N TRP A 101 10.50 3.97 -12.39
CA TRP A 101 11.86 4.25 -12.87
C TRP A 101 12.72 2.98 -12.92
N LEU A 102 12.64 2.11 -11.89
CA LEU A 102 13.33 0.82 -11.84
C LEU A 102 12.89 -0.14 -12.94
N MET A 103 11.62 -0.11 -13.34
CA MET A 103 11.10 -0.94 -14.43
C MET A 103 11.45 -0.39 -15.82
N LEU A 104 11.47 0.93 -15.99
CA LEU A 104 11.72 1.60 -17.26
C LEU A 104 13.21 1.83 -17.57
N ARG A 105 14.08 1.86 -16.55
CA ARG A 105 15.53 2.01 -16.78
C ARG A 105 16.06 0.83 -17.61
N PRO A 106 17.08 1.03 -18.44
CA PRO A 106 17.74 -0.06 -19.16
C PRO A 106 18.21 -1.13 -18.16
N GLN A 107 17.61 -2.31 -18.22
CA GLN A 107 17.94 -3.37 -17.28
C GLN A 107 19.08 -4.23 -17.86
N GLY A 108 20.06 -4.55 -17.00
CA GLY A 108 21.07 -5.56 -17.33
C GLY A 108 20.41 -6.90 -17.59
N LYS A 109 20.99 -7.70 -18.50
CA LYS A 109 20.49 -9.04 -18.87
C LYS A 109 20.17 -9.86 -17.60
N PRO A 110 19.09 -10.67 -17.61
CA PRO A 110 18.77 -11.55 -16.48
C PRO A 110 19.99 -12.43 -16.17
N ALA A 111 20.31 -12.58 -14.88
CA ALA A 111 21.35 -13.50 -14.44
C ALA A 111 20.88 -14.92 -14.82
N THR A 112 21.68 -15.57 -15.68
CA THR A 112 21.47 -16.94 -16.18
C THR A 112 21.66 -17.98 -15.10
#